data_AF-A0A4Q3S9S5-F1
#
_entry.id   AF-A0A4Q3S9S5-F1
#
_cell.length_a   1.000
_cell.length_b   1.000
_cell.length_c   1.000
_cell.angle_alpha   90.00
_cell.angle_beta   90.00
_cell.angle_gamma   90.00
#
_symmetry.space_group_name_H-M   'P 1'
#
loop_
_entity.id
_entity.type
_entity.pdbx_description
1 polymer ?
#
loop_
_entity_poly.entity_id
_entity_poly.type
_entity_poly.pdbx_seq_one_letter_code
_entity_poly.pdbx_strand_id
1 'polypeptide(L)' 'MIGTVLILVFLALYAMGVVSLHGVLPKNFLLELVFFAVAGVAWGLPLFPLLAWMNREPKGPAS' A
#
# COMPACT_ATOMS: atom_id res chain seq x y z
N MET A 1 -16.31 -8.74 -0.26
CA MET A 1 -15.65 -8.55 1.05
C MET A 1 -14.20 -9.00 1.08
N ILE A 2 -13.81 -10.08 0.37
CA ILE A 2 -12.42 -10.60 0.37
C ILE A 2 -11.39 -9.54 -0.07
N GLY A 3 -11.67 -8.76 -1.12
CA GLY A 3 -10.79 -7.66 -1.55
C GLY A 3 -10.53 -6.62 -0.47
N THR A 4 -11.56 -6.22 0.28
CA THR A 4 -11.46 -5.28 1.40
C THR A 4 -10.60 -5.85 2.54
N VAL A 5 -10.79 -7.13 2.89
CA VAL A 5 -10.00 -7.79 3.94
C VAL A 5 -8.52 -7.86 3.53
N LEU A 6 -8.22 -8.18 2.27
CA LEU A 6 -6.85 -8.19 1.75
C LEU A 6 -6.19 -6.81 1.84
N ILE A 7 -6.91 -5.75 1.49
CA ILE A 7 -6.38 -4.38 1.60
C ILE A 7 -6.06 -4.04 3.06
N LEU A 8 -6.94 -4.37 4.00
CA LEU A 8 -6.74 -4.08 5.42
C LEU A 8 -5.54 -4.85 6.00
N VAL A 9 -5.41 -6.14 5.68
CA VAL A 9 -4.26 -6.95 6.12
C VAL A 9 -2.97 -6.42 5.52
N PHE A 10 -2.98 -6.07 4.24
CA PHE A 10 -1.83 -5.46 3.58
C PHE A 10 -1.44 -4.12 4.25
N LEU A 11 -2.41 -3.24 4.51
CA LEU A 11 -2.16 -1.95 5.14
C LEU A 11 -1.53 -2.11 6.53
N ALA A 12 -2.02 -3.07 7.32
CA ALA A 12 -1.49 -3.36 8.64
C ALA A 12 -0.03 -3.83 8.57
N LEU A 13 0.27 -4.80 7.70
CA LEU A 13 1.63 -5.29 7.50
C LEU A 13 2.56 -4.21 6.95
N TYR A 14 2.07 -3.38 6.02
CA TYR A 14 2.82 -2.26 5.45
C TYR A 14 3.17 -1.23 6.53
N ALA A 15 2.20 -0.80 7.34
CA ALA A 15 2.43 0.16 8.42
C ALA A 15 3.42 -0.38 9.44
N MET A 16 3.32 -1.66 9.82
CA MET A 16 4.30 -2.31 10.70
C MET A 16 5.70 -2.29 10.08
N GLY A 17 5.82 -2.66 8.79
CA GLY A 17 7.08 -2.63 8.07
C GLY A 17 7.71 -1.23 8.03
N VAL A 18 6.92 -0.19 7.77
CA VAL A 18 7.37 1.21 7.74
C VAL A 18 7.87 1.65 9.12
N VAL A 19 7.15 1.36 10.20
CA VAL A 19 7.57 1.71 11.56
C VAL A 19 8.83 0.95 11.98
N SER A 20 8.93 -0.34 11.64
CA SER A 20 10.12 -1.14 11.90
C SER A 20 11.34 -0.63 11.13
N LEU A 21 11.17 -0.24 9.86
CA LEU A 21 12.24 0.35 9.06
C LEU A 21 12.69 1.69 9.64
N HIS A 22 11.74 2.54 10.05
CA HIS A 22 12.07 3.83 10.67
C HIS A 22 12.95 3.65 11.93
N GLY A 23 12.75 2.58 12.70
CA GLY A 23 13.55 2.28 13.89
C GLY A 23 15.03 2.00 13.62
N VAL A 24 15.41 1.63 12.39
CA VAL A 24 16.81 1.41 11.98
C VAL A 24 17.41 2.60 11.22
N LEU A 25 16.61 3.62 10.88
CA LEU A 25 17.13 4.81 10.21
C LEU A 25 17.91 5.72 11.20
N PRO A 26 19.04 6.31 10.76
CA PRO A 26 19.76 7.28 11.56
C PRO A 26 18.90 8.54 11.76
N LYS A 27 19.00 9.15 12.96
CA LYS A 27 18.26 10.37 13.33
C LYS A 27 18.70 11.56 12.47
N ASN A 28 18.00 11.78 11.36
CA ASN A 28 18.21 12.90 10.47
C ASN A 28 16.86 13.33 9.89
N PHE A 29 16.48 14.58 10.18
CA PHE A 29 15.22 15.17 9.78
C PHE A 29 14.92 15.04 8.28
N LEU A 30 15.95 15.18 7.43
CA LEU A 30 15.77 15.12 5.99
C LEU A 30 15.45 13.69 5.51
N LEU A 31 16.08 12.69 6.14
CA LEU A 31 15.82 11.28 5.88
C LEU A 31 14.43 10.88 6.38
N GLU A 32 14.02 11.32 7.56
CA GLU A 32 12.67 11.11 8.08
C GLU A 32 11.62 11.71 7.14
N LEU A 33 11.82 12.96 6.71
CA LEU A 33 10.90 13.65 5.80
C LEU A 33 10.75 12.90 4.47
N VAL A 34 11.86 12.54 3.83
CA VAL A 34 11.81 11.79 2.56
C VAL A 34 11.23 10.40 2.78
N PHE A 35 11.58 9.73 3.88
CA PHE A 35 11.07 8.41 4.23
C PHE A 35 9.55 8.43 4.38
N PHE A 36 8.99 9.35 5.16
CA PHE A 36 7.55 9.47 5.35
C PHE A 36 6.83 9.95 4.08
N ALA A 37 7.44 10.86 3.30
CA ALA A 37 6.88 11.28 2.02
C ALA A 37 6.78 10.11 1.03
N VAL A 38 7.86 9.33 0.89
CA VAL A 38 7.88 8.16 0.00
C VAL A 38 6.95 7.07 0.54
N ALA A 39 7.01 6.74 1.83
CA ALA A 39 6.12 5.75 2.44
C ALA A 39 4.64 6.13 2.33
N GLY A 40 4.32 7.43 2.42
CA GLY A 40 2.97 7.97 2.27
C GLY A 40 2.44 7.96 0.83
N VAL A 41 3.30 7.83 -0.19
CA VAL A 41 2.88 7.70 -1.60
C VAL A 41 2.98 6.25 -2.08
N ALA A 42 3.98 5.51 -1.60
CA ALA A 42 4.27 4.15 -2.02
C ALA A 42 3.18 3.15 -1.64
N TRP A 43 2.38 3.38 -0.60
CA TRP A 43 1.27 2.49 -0.24
C TRP A 43 0.13 2.51 -1.27
N GLY A 44 0.04 3.54 -2.12
CA GLY A 44 -0.96 3.62 -3.19
C GLY A 44 -0.67 2.68 -4.36
N LEU A 45 0.62 2.39 -4.64
CA LEU A 45 1.05 1.44 -5.69
C LEU A 45 0.35 0.08 -5.60
N PRO A 46 0.33 -0.60 -4.44
CA PRO A 46 -0.37 -1.87 -4.28
C PRO A 46 -1.90 -1.75 -4.27
N LEU A 47 -2.48 -0.57 -4.02
CA LEU A 47 -3.92 -0.36 -4.19
C LEU A 47 -4.35 -0.44 -5.65
N PHE A 48 -3.59 0.13 -6.59
CA PHE A 48 -3.95 0.14 -8.01
C PHE A 48 -4.26 -1.24 -8.63
N PRO A 49 -3.39 -2.27 -8.52
CA PRO A 49 -3.67 -3.59 -9.08
C PRO A 49 -4.83 -4.30 -8.36
N LEU A 50 -5.00 -4.06 -7.05
CA LEU A 50 -6.04 -4.65 -6.24
C LEU A 50 -7.42 -4.05 -6.58
N LEU A 51 -7.47 -2.73 -6.77
CA LEU A 51 -8.63 -2.02 -7.31
C LEU A 51 -8.93 -2.47 -8.75
N ALA A 52 -7.92 -2.64 -9.60
CA ALA A 52 -8.11 -3.16 -10.95
C ALA A 52 -8.64 -4.60 -10.95
N TRP A 53 -8.22 -5.44 -10.00
CA TRP A 53 -8.76 -6.79 -9.81
C TRP A 53 -10.21 -6.75 -9.33
N MET A 54 -10.54 -5.88 -8.37
CA MET A 54 -11.92 -5.69 -7.89
C MET A 54 -12.85 -5.09 -8.96
N ASN A 55 -12.33 -4.22 -9.82
CA ASN A 55 -13.05 -3.56 -10.93
C ASN A 55 -13.03 -4.37 -12.23
N ARG A 56 -12.48 -5.60 -12.24
CA ARG A 56 -12.73 -6.50 -13.37
C ARG A 56 -14.20 -6.92 -13.34
N GLU A 57 -15.03 -6.14 -14.02
CA GLU A 57 -16.32 -6.61 -14.52
C GLU A 57 -16.07 -7.93 -15.26
N PRO A 58 -16.85 -8.99 -14.97
CA PRO A 58 -16.87 -10.16 -15.84
C PRO A 58 -17.26 -9.64 -17.22
N LYS A 59 -16.36 -9.75 -18.19
CA LYS A 59 -16.68 -9.44 -19.58
C LYS A 59 -17.73 -10.45 -20.01
N GLY A 60 -19.00 -10.09 -19.85
CA GLY A 60 -20.13 -10.78 -20.46
C GLY A 60 -19.92 -10.79 -21.97
N PRO A 61 -20.28 -11.87 -22.66
CA PRO A 61 -19.87 -12.10 -24.04
C PRO A 61 -20.36 -10.94 -24.91
N ALA A 62 -19.50 -10.50 -25.83
CA ALA A 62 -19.95 -9.66 -26.94
C ALA A 62 -21.14 -10.38 -27.60
N SER A 63 -22.32 -9.77 -27.49
CA SER A 63 -23.55 -10.16 -28.19
C SER A 63 -24.13 -8.94 -28.88
#